data_AF-A0A7Y6ADG8-F1
#
_entry.id   AF-A0A7Y6ADG8-F1
#
_cell.length_a   1.000
_cell.length_b   1.000
_cell.length_c   1.000
_cell.angle_alpha   90.00
_cell.angle_beta   90.00
_cell.angle_gamma   90.00
#
_symmetry.space_group_name_H-M   'P 1'
#
loop_
_entity.id
_entity.type
_entity.pdbx_description
1 polymer ?
#
loop_
_entity_poly.entity_id
_entity_poly.type
_entity_poly.pdbx_seq_one_letter_code
_entity_poly.pdbx_strand_id
1 'polypeptide(L)' 'MEHSEAAEDLVRAAKAYRRTEKAHEEARQALKQAAVAALAAGVKQSEVVRTTGWTREYLRRLRKKTA' A
#
# COMPACT_ATOMS: atom_id res chain seq x y z
N MET A 1 -31.41 -14.55 24.07
CA MET A 1 -31.18 -13.71 22.88
C MET A 1 -29.89 -12.93 23.08
N GLU A 2 -28.73 -13.58 23.03
CA GLU A 2 -27.41 -12.90 23.18
C GLU A 2 -26.63 -12.86 21.85
N HIS A 3 -27.19 -13.41 20.77
CA HIS A 3 -26.52 -13.46 19.48
C HIS A 3 -26.48 -12.10 18.75
N SER A 4 -27.25 -11.10 19.16
CA SER A 4 -27.32 -9.81 18.44
C SER A 4 -26.11 -8.91 18.71
N GLU A 5 -25.65 -8.81 19.95
CA GLU A 5 -24.51 -7.93 20.31
C GLU A 5 -23.19 -8.44 19.73
N ALA A 6 -22.90 -9.74 19.90
CA ALA A 6 -21.72 -10.36 19.30
C ALA A 6 -21.72 -10.29 17.76
N ALA A 7 -22.89 -10.41 17.13
CA ALA A 7 -23.01 -10.25 15.68
C ALA A 7 -22.79 -8.80 15.25
N GLU A 8 -23.29 -7.83 16.00
CA GLU A 8 -23.05 -6.41 15.75
C GLU A 8 -21.57 -6.05 15.89
N ASP A 9 -20.91 -6.54 16.94
CA ASP A 9 -19.48 -6.31 17.16
C ASP A 9 -18.62 -6.91 16.05
N LEU A 10 -18.94 -8.13 15.60
CA LEU A 10 -18.30 -8.74 14.44
C LEU A 10 -18.47 -7.87 13.18
N VAL A 11 -19.67 -7.36 12.93
CA VAL A 11 -19.93 -6.49 11.77
C VAL A 11 -19.12 -5.19 11.87
N ARG A 12 -19.05 -4.57 13.06
CA ARG A 12 -18.26 -3.36 13.29
C ARG A 12 -16.77 -3.61 13.07
N ALA A 13 -16.23 -4.68 13.65
CA ALA A 13 -14.84 -5.09 13.49
C ALA A 13 -14.50 -5.38 12.01
N ALA A 14 -15.36 -6.12 11.30
CA ALA A 14 -15.16 -6.44 9.90
C ALA A 14 -15.21 -5.20 8.98
N LYS A 15 -16.03 -4.20 9.32
CA LYS A 15 -16.06 -2.91 8.61
C LYS A 15 -14.78 -2.10 8.87
N ALA A 16 -14.33 -2.03 10.12
CA ALA A 16 -13.10 -1.34 10.49
C ALA A 16 -11.89 -1.95 9.78
N TYR A 17 -11.77 -3.28 9.79
CA TYR A 17 -10.72 -4.01 9.07
C TYR A 17 -10.74 -3.72 7.56
N ARG A 18 -11.91 -3.81 6.91
CA ARG A 18 -12.01 -3.50 5.47
C ARG A 18 -11.64 -2.05 5.16
N ARG A 19 -11.96 -1.11 6.06
CA ARG A 19 -11.57 0.29 5.91
C ARG A 19 -10.06 0.46 6.01
N THR A 20 -9.40 -0.20 6.95
CA THR A 20 -7.93 -0.13 7.09
C THR A 20 -7.23 -0.78 5.92
N GLU A 21 -7.72 -1.92 5.42
CA GLU A 21 -7.20 -2.55 4.21
C GLU A 21 -7.30 -1.63 3.00
N LYS A 22 -8.45 -0.97 2.82
CA LYS A 22 -8.63 0.01 1.74
C LYS A 22 -7.65 1.18 1.87
N ALA A 23 -7.54 1.77 3.05
CA ALA A 23 -6.63 2.89 3.30
C ALA A 23 -5.15 2.48 3.10
N HIS A 24 -4.78 1.28 3.52
CA HIS A 24 -3.44 0.73 3.29
C HIS A 24 -3.17 0.50 1.81
N GLU A 25 -4.13 -0.04 1.05
CA GLU A 25 -3.96 -0.23 -0.40
C GLU A 25 -3.86 1.12 -1.13
N GLU A 26 -4.67 2.12 -0.77
CA GLU A 26 -4.57 3.48 -1.30
C GLU A 26 -3.19 4.09 -1.03
N ALA A 27 -2.70 4.00 0.22
CA ALA A 27 -1.36 4.45 0.58
C ALA A 27 -0.27 3.70 -0.19
N ARG A 28 -0.43 2.38 -0.39
CA ARG A 28 0.49 1.55 -1.18
C ARG A 28 0.54 1.99 -2.63
N GLN A 29 -0.60 2.32 -3.24
CA GLN A 29 -0.67 2.81 -4.61
C GLN A 29 -0.05 4.21 -4.75
N ALA A 30 -0.32 5.12 -3.80
CA ALA A 30 0.31 6.43 -3.76
C ALA A 30 1.84 6.32 -3.65
N LEU A 31 2.35 5.43 -2.79
CA LEU A 31 3.78 5.19 -2.65
C LEU A 31 4.41 4.63 -3.94
N LYS A 32 3.72 3.73 -4.65
CA LYS A 32 4.18 3.21 -5.95
C LYS A 32 4.31 4.33 -6.97
N GLN A 33 3.30 5.18 -7.09
CA GLN A 33 3.29 6.31 -8.03
C GLN A 33 4.42 7.28 -7.72
N ALA A 34 4.59 7.65 -6.44
CA ALA A 34 5.69 8.53 -6.00
C ALA A 34 7.06 7.92 -6.29
N ALA A 35 7.24 6.62 -6.06
CA ALA A 35 8.49 5.92 -6.35
C ALA A 35 8.80 5.91 -7.86
N VAL A 36 7.81 5.67 -8.72
CA VAL A 36 7.99 5.71 -10.19
C VAL A 36 8.34 7.13 -10.64
N ALA A 37 7.62 8.14 -10.15
CA ALA A 37 7.89 9.55 -10.47
C ALA A 37 9.30 9.97 -10.03
N ALA A 38 9.73 9.59 -8.84
CA ALA A 38 11.09 9.85 -8.35
C ALA A 38 12.16 9.22 -9.25
N LEU A 39 11.97 7.96 -9.65
CA LEU A 39 12.88 7.28 -10.59
C LEU A 39 12.91 7.96 -11.96
N ALA A 40 11.77 8.43 -12.46
CA ALA A 40 11.68 9.16 -13.72
C ALA A 40 12.37 10.54 -13.64
N ALA A 41 12.32 11.19 -12.48
CA ALA A 41 13.03 12.44 -12.18
C ALA A 41 14.54 12.26 -11.92
N GLY A 42 15.07 11.03 -12.02
CA GLY A 42 16.50 10.76 -11.86
C GLY A 42 16.97 10.48 -10.43
N VAL A 43 16.06 10.33 -9.46
CA VAL A 43 16.42 9.90 -8.09
C VAL A 43 17.07 8.52 -8.16
N LYS A 44 18.18 8.35 -7.43
CA LYS A 44 18.95 7.10 -7.43
C LYS A 44 18.10 5.96 -6.88
N GLN A 45 18.11 4.81 -7.55
CA GLN A 45 17.36 3.64 -7.12
C GLN A 45 17.70 3.18 -5.69
N SER A 46 18.97 3.33 -5.25
CA SER A 46 19.39 3.02 -3.88
C SER A 46 18.72 3.90 -2.83
N GLU A 47 18.44 5.16 -3.15
CA GLU A 47 17.73 6.08 -2.28
C GLU A 47 16.25 5.71 -2.18
N VAL A 48 15.61 5.40 -3.31
CA VAL A 48 14.21 4.93 -3.31
C VAL A 48 14.07 3.63 -2.51
N VAL A 49 15.02 2.70 -2.60
CA VAL A 49 15.06 1.49 -1.75
C VAL A 49 15.12 1.85 -0.27
N ARG A 50 16.03 2.76 0.11
CA ARG A 50 16.18 3.18 1.51
C ARG A 50 14.91 3.81 2.07
N THR A 51 14.23 4.64 1.28
CA THR A 51 13.01 5.34 1.70
C THR A 51 11.80 4.41 1.76
N THR A 52 11.64 3.50 0.79
CA THR A 52 10.44 2.65 0.69
C THR A 52 10.56 1.30 1.41
N GLY A 53 11.79 0.86 1.70
CA GLY A 53 12.07 -0.50 2.17
C GLY A 53 11.92 -1.57 1.09
N TRP A 54 11.61 -1.21 -0.16
CA TRP A 54 11.46 -2.17 -1.25
C TRP A 54 12.78 -2.61 -1.84
N THR A 55 12.80 -3.79 -2.45
CA THR A 55 14.00 -4.27 -3.14
C THR A 55 14.23 -3.52 -4.46
N ARG A 56 15.49 -3.46 -4.90
CA ARG A 56 15.83 -2.93 -6.23
C ARG A 56 15.07 -3.67 -7.33
N GLU A 57 14.96 -4.98 -7.21
CA GLU A 57 14.26 -5.81 -8.19
C GLU A 57 12.76 -5.47 -8.27
N TYR A 58 12.12 -5.21 -7.13
CA TYR A 58 10.72 -4.76 -7.11
C TYR A 58 10.55 -3.43 -7.85
N LEU A 59 11.40 -2.44 -7.55
CA LEU A 59 11.38 -1.13 -8.23
C LEU A 59 11.61 -1.25 -9.74
N ARG A 60 12.50 -2.15 -10.18
CA ARG A 60 12.75 -2.40 -11.60
C ARG A 60 11.51 -2.94 -12.30
N ARG A 61 10.81 -3.90 -11.70
CA ARG A 61 9.55 -4.44 -12.25
C ARG A 61 8.44 -3.39 -12.23
N LEU A 62 8.37 -2.56 -11.18
CA LEU A 62 7.40 -1.50 -11.07
C LEU A 62 7.57 -0.49 -12.22
N ARG A 63 8.79 -0.01 -12.45
CA ARG A 63 9.09 0.92 -13.56
C ARG A 63 8.70 0.34 -14.93
N LYS A 64 8.91 -0.96 -15.16
CA LYS A 64 8.54 -1.65 -16.41
C LYS A 64 7.03 -1.78 -16.64
N LYS A 65 6.22 -1.79 -15.57
CA LYS A 65 4.75 -1.90 -15.69
C LYS A 65 4.08 -0.55 -15.96
N THR A 66 4.78 0.55 -15.73
CA THR A 66 4.25 1.92 -15.82
C THR A 66 4.84 2.71 -17.00
N ALA A 67 5.90 2.20 -17.62
CA ALA A 67 6.44 2.67 -18.90
C ALA A 67 5.65 2.03 -20.06
#